data_AF-A0A958CPP8-F1
#
_entry.id   AF-A0A958CPP8-F1
#
_cell.length_a   1.000
_cell.length_b   1.000
_cell.length_c   1.000
_cell.angle_alpha   90.00
_cell.angle_beta   90.00
_cell.angle_gamma   90.00
#
_symmetry.space_group_name_H-M   'P 1'
#
loop_
_entity.id
_entity.type
_entity.pdbx_description
1 polymer ?
#
loop_
_entity_poly.entity_id
_entity_poly.type
_entity_poly.pdbx_seq_one_letter_code
_entity_poly.pdbx_strand_id
1 'polypeptide(L)'
;MSSQPQKVVVNLTDEEQAAVQALQQELKLDDPAEVMHLLLRQASQRAMVVCPNCGHSASRTSADDATCASCMSVIHLSDGIWEAIQLQ
;
A
#
# COMPACT_ATOMS: atom_id res chain seq x y z
N MET A 1 -15.45 12.44 8.39
CA MET A 1 -16.25 11.37 7.75
C MET A 1 -15.69 10.06 8.24
N SER A 2 -16.44 9.29 9.02
CA SER A 2 -15.95 8.03 9.61
C SER A 2 -15.95 6.96 8.52
N SER A 3 -14.77 6.61 8.01
CA SER A 3 -14.60 5.48 7.09
C SER A 3 -14.92 4.19 7.84
N GLN A 4 -16.08 3.60 7.56
CA GLN A 4 -16.45 2.30 8.12
C GLN A 4 -15.54 1.20 7.52
N PRO A 5 -15.12 0.20 8.31
CA PRO A 5 -14.30 -0.89 7.79
C PRO A 5 -15.07 -1.65 6.70
N GLN A 6 -14.52 -1.71 5.50
CA GLN A 6 -15.07 -2.51 4.40
C GLN A 6 -14.61 -3.96 4.56
N LYS A 7 -15.56 -4.91 4.51
CA LYS A 7 -15.25 -6.34 4.48
C LYS A 7 -14.94 -6.77 3.06
N VAL A 8 -13.77 -7.35 2.86
CA VAL A 8 -13.34 -7.97 1.60
C VAL A 8 -13.17 -9.46 1.85
N VAL A 9 -13.74 -10.31 0.99
CA VAL A 9 -13.54 -11.75 1.01
C VAL A 9 -12.55 -12.10 -0.10
N VAL A 10 -11.48 -12.81 0.26
CA VAL A 10 -10.43 -13.23 -0.67
C VAL A 10 -10.35 -14.75 -0.63
N ASN A 11 -10.37 -15.37 -1.81
CA ASN A 11 -10.09 -16.79 -1.94
C ASN A 11 -8.59 -16.95 -2.18
N LEU A 12 -7.91 -17.68 -1.31
CA LEU A 12 -6.50 -17.99 -1.43
C LEU A 12 -6.34 -19.39 -2.03
N THR A 13 -5.29 -19.56 -2.82
CA THR A 13 -4.78 -20.89 -3.18
C THR A 13 -4.15 -21.56 -1.95
N ASP A 14 -3.95 -22.88 -2.01
CA ASP A 14 -3.31 -23.63 -0.93
C ASP A 14 -1.90 -23.11 -0.61
N GLU A 15 -1.15 -22.68 -1.63
CA GLU A 15 0.20 -22.12 -1.49
C GLU A 15 0.16 -20.75 -0.78
N GLU A 16 -0.75 -19.86 -1.18
CA GLU A 16 -0.94 -18.56 -0.53
C GLU A 16 -1.41 -18.71 0.92
N GLN A 17 -2.30 -19.68 1.20
CA GLN A 17 -2.74 -19.96 2.56
C GLN A 17 -1.59 -20.47 3.44
N ALA A 18 -0.74 -21.37 2.92
CA ALA A 18 0.44 -21.82 3.62
C ALA A 18 1.43 -20.67 3.90
N ALA A 19 1.60 -19.76 2.94
CA ALA A 19 2.44 -18.57 3.12
C ALA A 19 1.90 -17.64 4.21
N VAL A 20 0.58 -17.39 4.25
CA VAL A 20 -0.05 -16.59 5.31
C VAL A 20 0.16 -17.21 6.69
N GLN A 21 0.01 -18.54 6.81
CA GLN A 21 0.23 -19.25 8.07
C GLN A 21 1.70 -19.18 8.53
N ALA A 22 2.66 -19.33 7.60
CA ALA A 22 4.07 -19.20 7.91
C ALA A 22 4.41 -17.79 8.41
N LEU A 23 3.92 -16.76 7.71
CA LEU A 23 4.10 -15.36 8.11
C LEU A 23 3.44 -15.05 9.46
N GLN A 24 2.26 -15.61 9.73
CA GLN A 24 1.60 -15.46 11.02
C GLN A 24 2.49 -15.97 12.17
N GLN A 25 3.08 -17.15 12.02
CA GLN A 25 3.96 -17.75 13.02
C GLN A 25 5.27 -16.97 13.19
N GLU A 26 5.88 -16.56 12.08
CA GLU A 26 7.13 -15.79 12.08
C GLU A 26 6.96 -14.43 12.79
N LEU A 27 5.86 -13.74 12.48
CA LEU A 27 5.54 -12.41 13.01
C LEU A 27 4.84 -12.46 14.38
N LYS A 28 4.51 -13.67 14.88
CA LYS A 28 3.78 -13.91 16.13
C LYS A 28 2.46 -13.14 16.20
N LEU A 29 1.68 -13.21 15.13
CA LEU A 29 0.37 -12.56 15.02
C LEU A 29 -0.75 -13.51 15.43
N ASP A 30 -1.80 -12.97 16.03
CA ASP A 30 -2.89 -13.78 16.59
C ASP A 30 -3.92 -14.20 15.53
N ASP A 31 -4.01 -13.46 14.42
CA ASP A 31 -5.00 -13.67 13.36
C ASP A 31 -4.36 -13.57 11.95
N PRO A 32 -4.64 -14.52 11.02
CA PRO A 32 -4.29 -14.39 9.61
C PRO A 32 -4.72 -13.06 8.96
N ALA A 33 -5.80 -12.44 9.43
CA ALA A 33 -6.24 -11.13 8.94
C ALA A 33 -5.21 -10.02 9.23
N GLU A 34 -4.46 -10.11 10.33
CA GLU A 34 -3.40 -9.14 10.65
C GLU A 34 -2.24 -9.24 9.67
N VAL A 35 -1.89 -10.45 9.23
CA VAL A 35 -0.90 -10.67 8.15
C VAL A 35 -1.35 -9.95 6.89
N MET A 36 -2.61 -10.14 6.47
CA MET A 36 -3.15 -9.49 5.28
C MET A 36 -3.17 -7.97 5.41
N HIS A 37 -3.57 -7.43 6.56
CA HIS A 37 -3.53 -6.00 6.82
C HIS A 37 -2.10 -5.43 6.75
N LEU A 38 -1.11 -6.15 7.28
CA LEU A 38 0.29 -5.76 7.24
C LEU A 38 0.83 -5.75 5.79
N LEU A 39 0.55 -6.81 5.02
CA LEU A 39 0.95 -6.89 3.61
C LEU A 39 0.32 -5.79 2.78
N LEU A 40 -0.97 -5.52 2.96
CA LEU A 40 -1.66 -4.41 2.28
C LEU A 40 -1.08 -3.05 2.66
N ARG A 41 -0.74 -2.86 3.94
CA ARG A 41 -0.10 -1.62 4.40
C ARG A 41 1.27 -1.43 3.75
N GLN A 42 2.10 -2.46 3.72
CA GLN A 42 3.41 -2.41 3.06
C GLN A 42 3.29 -2.14 1.57
N ALA A 43 2.35 -2.81 0.89
CA ALA A 43 2.07 -2.57 -0.52
C ALA A 43 1.63 -1.12 -0.77
N SER A 44 0.75 -0.59 0.08
CA SER A 44 0.30 0.81 -0.01
C SER A 44 1.45 1.80 0.17
N GLN A 45 2.38 1.53 1.09
CA GLN A 45 3.53 2.38 1.35
C GLN A 45 4.51 2.39 0.18
N ARG A 46 4.77 1.22 -0.42
CA ARG A 46 5.61 1.12 -1.64
C ARG A 46 4.99 1.83 -2.84
N ALA A 47 3.67 1.94 -2.86
CA ALA A 47 2.95 2.68 -3.90
C ALA A 47 2.88 4.19 -3.62
N MET A 48 3.39 4.70 -2.49
CA MET A 48 3.33 6.13 -2.18
C MET A 48 4.58 6.89 -2.64
N VAL A 49 4.36 8.05 -3.26
CA VAL A 49 5.37 9.06 -3.62
C VAL A 49 4.97 10.42 -3.05
N VAL A 50 5.91 11.35 -2.88
CA VAL A 50 5.57 12.73 -2.48
C VAL A 50 5.05 13.52 -3.67
N CYS A 51 3.89 14.15 -3.53
CA CYS A 51 3.35 15.06 -4.54
C CYS A 51 4.16 16.37 -4.55
N PRO A 52 4.79 16.75 -5.67
CA PRO A 52 5.61 17.95 -5.73
C PRO A 52 4.78 19.24 -5.66
N ASN A 53 3.50 19.16 -6.02
CA ASN A 53 2.62 20.32 -6.09
C ASN A 53 2.07 20.73 -4.70
N CYS A 54 1.97 19.79 -3.75
CA CYS A 54 1.36 20.07 -2.44
C CYS A 54 2.04 19.39 -1.24
N GLY A 55 3.14 18.64 -1.44
CA GLY A 55 3.90 17.97 -0.39
C GLY A 55 3.21 16.77 0.27
N HIS A 56 1.99 16.43 -0.12
CA HIS A 56 1.25 15.28 0.42
C HIS A 56 1.59 13.98 -0.30
N SER A 57 1.19 12.85 0.27
CA SER A 57 1.30 11.56 -0.41
C SER A 57 0.45 11.50 -1.68
N ALA A 58 1.03 10.95 -2.74
CA ALA A 58 0.35 10.51 -3.95
C ALA A 58 0.53 9.01 -4.11
N SER A 59 -0.47 8.34 -4.68
CA SER A 59 -0.47 6.90 -4.89
C SER A 59 -0.18 6.59 -6.36
N ARG A 60 0.77 5.69 -6.62
CA ARG A 60 1.05 5.17 -7.96
C ARG A 60 -0.20 4.49 -8.51
N THR A 61 -0.63 4.94 -9.68
CA THR A 61 -1.79 4.41 -10.41
C THR A 61 -1.39 3.58 -11.62
N SER A 62 -0.21 3.85 -12.18
CA SER A 62 0.37 3.08 -13.29
C SER A 62 1.88 2.92 -13.06
N ALA A 63 2.57 2.29 -14.02
CA ALA A 63 4.03 2.19 -13.99
C ALA A 63 4.69 3.58 -13.92
N ASP A 64 4.12 4.56 -14.63
CA ASP A 64 4.68 5.90 -14.80
C ASP A 64 3.80 7.02 -14.21
N ASP A 65 2.63 6.72 -13.62
CA ASP A 65 1.75 7.75 -13.07
C ASP A 65 1.49 7.54 -11.58
N ALA A 66 1.39 8.66 -10.86
CA ALA A 66 0.82 8.73 -9.53
C ALA A 66 -0.24 9.82 -9.42
N THR A 67 -1.29 9.56 -8.64
CA THR A 67 -2.38 10.51 -8.38
C THR A 67 -2.31 11.00 -6.94
N CYS A 68 -2.30 12.32 -6.74
CA CYS A 68 -2.42 12.91 -5.42
C CYS A 68 -3.89 13.17 -5.07
N ALA A 69 -4.41 12.53 -4.03
CA ALA A 69 -5.78 12.76 -3.57
C ALA A 69 -5.99 14.14 -2.92
N SER A 70 -4.92 14.83 -2.52
CA SER A 70 -5.01 16.12 -1.81
C SER A 70 -5.19 17.31 -2.74
N CYS A 71 -4.46 17.35 -3.86
CA CYS A 71 -4.53 18.44 -4.84
C CYS A 71 -5.05 17.99 -6.22
N MET A 72 -5.46 16.73 -6.34
CA MET A 72 -5.96 16.12 -7.59
C MET A 72 -4.97 16.17 -8.76
N SER A 73 -3.67 16.35 -8.48
CA SER A 73 -2.63 16.37 -9.51
C SER A 73 -2.27 14.94 -9.94
N VAL A 74 -2.05 14.79 -11.25
CA VAL A 74 -1.40 13.63 -11.85
C VAL A 74 0.10 13.93 -11.97
N ILE A 75 0.93 12.97 -11.58
CA ILE A 75 2.37 13.07 -11.52
C ILE A 75 2.95 12.01 -12.45
N HIS A 76 3.69 12.43 -13.47
CA HIS A 76 4.42 11.52 -14.35
C HIS A 76 5.79 11.22 -13.76
N LEU A 77 6.04 9.97 -13.39
CA LEU A 77 7.23 9.51 -12.70
C LEU A 77 8.49 9.53 -13.60
N SER A 78 8.32 9.69 -14.90
CA SER A 78 9.42 9.87 -15.85
C SER A 78 9.93 11.32 -15.91
N ASP A 79 9.15 12.30 -15.43
CA ASP A 79 9.47 13.73 -15.54
C ASP A 79 10.42 14.25 -14.44
N GLY A 80 10.88 13.41 -13.49
CA GLY A 80 11.71 13.87 -12.38
C GLY A 80 12.45 12.78 -11.59
N ILE A 81 13.32 13.20 -10.67
CA ILE A 81 13.98 12.34 -9.67
C ILE A 81 13.07 12.27 -8.44
N TRP A 82 12.32 11.18 -8.29
CA TRP A 82 11.37 11.03 -7.17
C TRP A 82 12.06 10.49 -5.93
N GLU A 83 12.00 11.26 -4.86
CA GLU A 83 12.41 10.78 -3.54
C GLU A 83 11.32 9.85 -3.01
N ALA A 84 11.61 8.55 -3.00
CA ALA A 84 10.80 7.59 -2.25
C ALA A 84 10.80 8.03 -0.78
N ILE A 85 9.61 8.06 -0.16
CA ILE A 85 9.50 8.40 1.26
C ILE A 85 10.27 7.33 2.06
N GLN A 86 11.47 7.67 2.54
CA GLN A 86 12.13 6.89 3.57
C GLN A 86 11.53 7.29 4.92
N LEU A 87 10.56 6.49 5.37
CA LEU A 87 10.09 6.59 6.75
C LEU A 87 11.16 5.95 7.65
N GLN A 88 11.73 6.74 8.56
CA GLN A 88 12.49 6.27 9.71
C GLN A 88 11.55 5.67 10.77
#